data_AF-A0A0G0J4A5-F1
#
_entry.id   AF-A0A0G0J4A5-F1
#
_cell.length_a   1.000
_cell.length_b   1.000
_cell.length_c   1.000
_cell.angle_alpha   90.00
_cell.angle_beta   90.00
_cell.angle_gamma   90.00
#
_symmetry.space_group_name_H-M   'P 1'
#
loop_
_entity.id
_entity.type
_entity.pdbx_description
1 polymer ?
#
loop_
_entity_poly.entity_id
_entity_poly.type
_entity_poly.pdbx_seq_one_letter_code
_entity_poly.pdbx_strand_id
1 'polypeptide(L)'
;MINQELLDYTRRQLTSGVGKEEIGKALATQGWNQQDIEEAFITTEKTSLVSQTPPSISFPVTASNNPSSVIIENKIWLKVIPRTNTGFMVVSLLLVFGLDLVILLASPDLAPFFIAMVVVLGIFGIFYYIENRIFKKKLETTLSKKDKWISLLIILRNLVFLLNFIPYIQILGGLALIFGGIPYLIIYFFLLRYRRKETYAS
;
A
#
# COMPACT_ATOMS: atom_id res chain seq x y z
N MET A 1 -20.95 16.13 41.60
CA MET A 1 -20.21 15.85 42.85
C MET A 1 -19.11 14.86 42.55
N ILE A 2 -17.88 15.14 43.00
CA ILE A 2 -16.74 14.24 42.87
C ILE A 2 -16.95 12.97 43.72
N ASN A 3 -16.74 11.79 43.11
CA ASN A 3 -16.80 10.51 43.81
C ASN A 3 -15.47 9.73 43.65
N GLN A 4 -15.25 8.72 44.50
CA GLN A 4 -14.01 7.95 44.45
C GLN A 4 -13.85 7.16 43.14
N GLU A 5 -14.95 6.77 42.51
CA GLU A 5 -14.93 6.05 41.24
C GLU A 5 -14.35 6.90 40.10
N LEU A 6 -14.73 8.18 40.04
CA LEU A 6 -14.23 9.17 39.08
C LEU A 6 -12.73 9.41 39.26
N LEU A 7 -12.27 9.48 40.51
CA LEU A 7 -10.85 9.64 40.85
C LEU A 7 -10.03 8.40 40.49
N ASP A 8 -10.52 7.21 40.80
CA ASP A 8 -9.83 5.95 40.52
C ASP A 8 -9.79 5.65 39.02
N TYR A 9 -10.86 5.95 38.29
CA TYR A 9 -10.88 5.89 36.84
C TYR A 9 -9.84 6.83 36.23
N THR A 10 -9.85 8.10 36.63
CA THR A 10 -8.92 9.12 36.13
C THR A 10 -7.47 8.73 36.41
N ARG A 11 -7.16 8.23 37.62
CA ARG A 11 -5.82 7.77 37.98
C ARG A 11 -5.36 6.59 37.13
N ARG A 12 -6.21 5.59 36.92
CA ARG A 12 -5.86 4.42 36.10
C ARG A 12 -5.55 4.82 34.66
N GLN A 13 -6.41 5.65 34.06
CA GLN A 13 -6.23 6.08 32.67
C GLN A 13 -4.97 6.95 32.49
N LEU A 14 -4.69 7.84 33.45
CA LEU A 14 -3.43 8.61 33.46
C LEU A 14 -2.21 7.69 33.62
N THR A 15 -2.28 6.68 34.49
CA THR A 15 -1.19 5.69 34.67
C THR A 15 -0.98 4.82 33.42
N SER A 16 -2.06 4.55 32.68
CA SER A 16 -2.01 3.84 31.39
C SER A 16 -1.56 4.71 30.22
N GLY A 17 -1.19 5.98 30.44
CA GLY A 17 -0.67 6.90 29.42
C GLY A 17 -1.73 7.53 28.53
N VAL A 18 -3.01 7.46 28.91
CA VAL A 18 -4.11 8.07 28.16
C VAL A 18 -4.13 9.58 28.40
N GLY A 19 -4.30 10.37 27.33
CA GLY A 19 -4.32 11.83 27.41
C GLY A 19 -5.55 12.35 28.15
N LYS A 20 -5.39 13.45 28.91
CA LYS A 20 -6.48 14.08 29.69
C LYS A 20 -7.71 14.41 28.85
N GLU A 21 -7.52 14.84 27.60
CA GLU A 21 -8.61 15.17 26.68
C GLU A 21 -9.45 13.95 26.31
N GLU A 22 -8.83 12.78 26.18
CA GLU A 22 -9.50 11.53 25.84
C GLU A 22 -10.27 10.98 27.04
N ILE A 23 -9.68 11.08 28.24
CA ILE A 23 -10.32 10.75 29.51
C ILE A 23 -11.55 11.65 29.74
N GLY A 24 -11.41 12.98 29.52
CA GLY A 24 -12.50 13.93 29.69
C GLY A 24 -13.66 13.68 28.73
N LYS A 25 -13.37 13.34 27.47
CA LYS A 25 -14.40 12.95 26.49
C LYS A 25 -15.13 11.67 26.88
N ALA A 26 -14.41 10.67 27.39
CA ALA A 26 -15.02 9.41 27.83
C ALA A 26 -15.97 9.63 29.02
N LEU A 27 -15.56 10.43 30.00
CA LEU A 27 -16.37 10.77 31.16
C LEU A 27 -17.60 11.61 30.79
N ALA A 28 -17.44 12.59 29.91
CA ALA A 28 -18.57 13.39 29.41
C ALA A 28 -19.59 12.52 28.65
N THR A 29 -19.13 11.53 27.88
CA THR A 29 -20.00 10.58 27.16
C THR A 29 -20.80 9.69 28.11
N GLN A 30 -20.27 9.43 29.31
CA GLN A 30 -20.92 8.68 30.37
C GLN A 30 -21.87 9.52 31.23
N GLY A 31 -22.08 10.79 30.87
CA GLY A 31 -23.00 11.70 31.56
C GLY A 31 -22.41 12.38 32.80
N TRP A 32 -21.09 12.30 33.00
CA TRP A 32 -20.42 13.05 34.06
C TRP A 32 -20.40 14.54 33.74
N ASN A 33 -20.62 15.36 34.77
CA ASN A 33 -20.58 16.81 34.64
C ASN A 33 -19.14 17.29 34.43
N GLN A 34 -18.94 18.27 33.53
CA GLN A 34 -17.62 18.84 33.22
C GLN A 34 -16.90 19.38 34.46
N GLN A 35 -17.65 19.96 35.40
CA GLN A 35 -17.09 20.46 36.65
C GLN A 35 -16.49 19.33 37.52
N ASP A 36 -17.16 18.18 37.59
CA ASP A 36 -16.68 17.03 38.37
C ASP A 36 -15.43 16.40 37.73
N ILE A 37 -15.38 16.38 36.40
CA ILE A 37 -14.26 15.87 35.62
C ILE A 37 -13.00 16.71 35.88
N GLU A 38 -13.12 18.04 35.85
CA GLU A 38 -12.00 18.96 36.07
C GLU A 38 -11.47 18.86 37.52
N GLU A 39 -12.37 18.80 38.50
CA GLU A 39 -12.02 18.60 39.92
C GLU A 39 -11.32 17.24 40.16
N ALA A 40 -11.68 16.20 39.40
CA ALA A 40 -11.06 14.88 39.46
C ALA A 40 -9.61 14.87 38.94
N PHE A 41 -9.32 15.62 37.87
CA PHE A 41 -7.94 15.76 37.39
C PHE A 41 -7.06 16.50 38.39
N ILE A 42 -7.56 17.60 38.95
CA ILE A 42 -6.83 18.41 39.95
C ILE A 42 -6.51 17.57 41.20
N THR A 43 -7.47 16.77 41.67
CA THR A 43 -7.31 15.91 42.84
C THR A 43 -6.38 14.73 42.58
N THR A 44 -6.42 14.15 41.37
CA THR A 44 -5.55 13.02 41.00
C THR A 44 -4.10 13.45 40.88
N GLU A 45 -3.82 14.63 40.33
CA GLU A 45 -2.46 15.20 40.29
C GLU A 45 -1.92 15.48 41.70
N LYS A 46 -2.80 15.92 42.61
CA LYS A 46 -2.45 16.19 44.02
C LYS A 46 -2.20 14.92 44.85
N THR A 47 -2.68 13.75 44.42
CA THR A 47 -2.66 12.50 45.21
C THR A 47 -1.55 11.50 44.79
N SER A 48 -0.70 11.82 43.82
CA SER A 48 0.38 10.95 43.31
C SER A 48 1.52 10.63 44.30
N LEU A 49 1.32 10.74 45.62
CA LEU A 49 2.34 10.49 46.65
C LEU A 49 2.02 9.39 47.68
N VAL A 50 0.89 8.68 47.61
CA VAL A 50 0.64 7.58 48.57
C VAL A 50 0.06 6.36 47.85
N SER A 51 0.89 5.33 47.70
CA SER A 51 0.51 4.00 47.23
C SER A 51 -0.39 3.31 48.25
N GLN A 52 -1.60 2.92 47.85
CA GLN A 52 -2.35 1.86 48.51
C GLN A 52 -3.04 0.99 47.45
N THR A 53 -2.82 -0.31 47.57
CA THR A 53 -3.34 -1.39 46.72
C THR A 53 -4.85 -1.59 46.99
N PRO A 54 -5.75 -1.53 45.98
CA PRO A 54 -7.16 -1.87 46.16
C PRO A 54 -7.55 -3.24 45.57
N PRO A 55 -8.73 -3.77 45.95
CA PRO A 55 -9.16 -5.14 45.70
C PRO A 55 -9.54 -5.39 44.23
N SER A 56 -9.36 -6.64 43.80
CA SER A 56 -9.74 -7.12 42.46
C SER A 56 -11.27 -7.19 42.35
N ILE A 57 -11.87 -6.15 41.76
CA ILE A 57 -13.24 -6.18 41.26
C ILE A 57 -13.15 -6.19 39.74
N SER A 58 -13.53 -7.31 39.13
CA SER A 58 -13.60 -7.48 37.68
C SER A 58 -14.76 -6.67 37.12
N PHE A 59 -14.46 -5.52 36.52
CA PHE A 59 -15.40 -4.82 35.65
C PHE A 59 -15.41 -5.52 34.28
N PRO A 60 -16.57 -5.71 33.63
CA PRO A 60 -16.59 -6.08 32.22
C PRO A 60 -15.92 -4.94 31.45
N VAL A 61 -14.74 -5.23 30.90
CA VAL A 61 -14.11 -4.39 29.89
C VAL A 61 -15.04 -4.46 28.69
N THR A 62 -15.98 -3.52 28.58
CA THR A 62 -16.60 -3.24 27.29
C THR A 62 -15.45 -2.73 26.44
N ALA A 63 -14.87 -3.64 25.65
CA ALA A 63 -13.90 -3.31 24.64
C ALA A 63 -14.49 -2.12 23.88
N SER A 64 -13.86 -0.96 24.04
CA SER A 64 -14.15 0.18 23.21
C SER A 64 -13.87 -0.31 21.80
N ASN A 65 -14.96 -0.58 21.06
CA ASN A 65 -14.93 -0.73 19.63
C ASN A 65 -14.61 0.65 19.06
N ASN A 66 -13.41 1.16 19.35
CA ASN A 66 -12.80 2.16 18.53
C ASN A 66 -12.82 1.52 17.14
N PRO A 67 -13.57 2.08 16.15
CA PRO A 67 -13.42 1.60 14.80
C PRO A 67 -11.96 1.86 14.48
N SER A 68 -11.14 0.82 14.60
CA SER A 68 -9.77 0.82 14.11
C SER A 68 -9.92 1.37 12.72
N SER A 69 -9.36 2.55 12.46
CA SER A 69 -9.40 3.15 11.13
C SER A 69 -8.94 2.05 10.20
N VAL A 70 -9.87 1.49 9.42
CA VAL A 70 -9.59 0.32 8.61
C VAL A 70 -8.61 0.84 7.57
N ILE A 71 -7.32 0.57 7.77
CA ILE A 71 -6.30 0.97 6.82
C ILE A 71 -6.62 0.18 5.56
N ILE A 72 -7.20 0.86 4.58
CA ILE A 72 -7.55 0.27 3.30
C ILE A 72 -6.24 0.08 2.52
N GLU A 73 -5.65 -1.11 2.64
CA GLU A 73 -4.43 -1.48 1.95
C GLU A 73 -4.74 -2.03 0.54
N ASN A 74 -4.24 -1.37 -0.50
CA ASN A 74 -4.34 -1.89 -1.86
C ASN A 74 -3.28 -2.96 -2.15
N LYS A 75 -3.63 -4.23 -1.84
CA LYS A 75 -2.76 -5.39 -2.09
C LYS A 75 -2.30 -5.55 -3.54
N ILE A 76 -3.08 -5.05 -4.52
CA ILE A 76 -2.71 -5.17 -5.94
C ILE A 76 -1.49 -4.30 -6.25
N TRP A 77 -1.55 -3.02 -5.89
CA TRP A 77 -0.44 -2.08 -6.13
C TRP A 77 0.75 -2.29 -5.18
N LEU A 78 0.50 -2.79 -3.97
CA LEU A 78 1.57 -3.01 -2.98
C LEU A 78 2.33 -4.32 -3.19
N LYS A 79 1.65 -5.38 -3.66
CA LYS A 79 2.21 -6.73 -3.70
C LYS A 79 2.11 -7.40 -5.07
N VAL A 80 0.94 -7.39 -5.70
CA VAL A 80 0.72 -8.15 -6.95
C VAL A 80 1.52 -7.56 -8.10
N ILE A 81 1.29 -6.28 -8.44
CA ILE A 81 1.97 -5.60 -9.55
C ILE A 81 3.49 -5.61 -9.35
N PRO A 82 4.05 -5.22 -8.18
CA PRO A 82 5.49 -5.26 -7.99
C PRO A 82 6.11 -6.65 -8.14
N ARG A 83 5.48 -7.69 -7.57
CA ARG A 83 5.99 -9.06 -7.69
C ARG A 83 5.98 -9.55 -9.13
N THR A 84 4.89 -9.32 -9.84
CA THR A 84 4.78 -9.65 -11.26
C THR A 84 5.87 -8.92 -12.04
N ASN A 85 5.96 -7.60 -11.91
CA ASN A 85 6.95 -6.78 -12.60
C ASN A 85 8.39 -7.23 -12.31
N THR A 86 8.71 -7.57 -11.06
CA THR A 86 10.04 -8.07 -10.68
C THR A 86 10.31 -9.45 -11.26
N GLY A 87 9.33 -10.37 -11.22
CA GLY A 87 9.46 -11.69 -11.84
C GLY A 87 9.78 -11.56 -13.34
N PHE A 88 8.97 -10.81 -14.07
CA PHE A 88 9.21 -10.56 -15.49
C PHE A 88 10.54 -9.85 -15.75
N MET A 89 10.93 -8.87 -14.93
CA MET A 89 12.24 -8.19 -15.06
C MET A 89 13.41 -9.17 -14.95
N VAL A 90 13.37 -10.09 -13.97
CA VAL A 90 14.43 -11.09 -13.79
C VAL A 90 14.50 -12.03 -14.99
N VAL A 91 13.36 -12.53 -15.47
CA VAL A 91 13.36 -13.41 -16.65
C VAL A 91 13.85 -12.66 -17.89
N SER A 92 13.41 -11.42 -18.11
CA SER A 92 13.87 -10.59 -19.23
C SER A 92 15.37 -10.33 -19.17
N LEU A 93 15.93 -10.06 -17.99
CA LEU A 93 17.39 -9.89 -17.81
C LEU A 93 18.15 -11.17 -18.15
N LEU A 94 17.64 -12.34 -17.73
CA LEU A 94 18.24 -13.63 -18.05
C LEU A 94 18.16 -13.96 -19.55
N LEU A 95 17.08 -13.60 -20.23
CA LEU A 95 16.97 -13.78 -21.67
C LEU A 95 17.94 -12.85 -22.41
N VAL A 96 17.92 -11.55 -22.13
CA VAL A 96 18.75 -10.58 -22.85
C VAL A 96 20.24 -10.76 -22.56
N PHE A 97 20.64 -10.89 -21.29
CA PHE A 97 22.06 -10.99 -20.94
C PHE A 97 22.58 -12.42 -20.78
N GLY A 98 21.69 -13.41 -20.74
CA GLY A 98 22.07 -14.82 -20.77
C GLY A 98 22.00 -15.37 -22.18
N LEU A 99 20.80 -15.50 -22.75
CA LEU A 99 20.60 -16.11 -24.06
C LEU A 99 21.08 -15.21 -25.20
N ASP A 100 20.56 -13.97 -25.31
CA ASP A 100 20.86 -13.10 -26.46
C ASP A 100 22.31 -12.65 -26.48
N LEU A 101 22.92 -12.43 -25.31
CA LEU A 101 24.35 -12.11 -25.21
C LEU A 101 25.23 -13.28 -25.68
N VAL A 102 24.88 -14.52 -25.32
CA VAL A 102 25.60 -15.71 -25.80
C VAL A 102 25.45 -15.85 -27.31
N ILE A 103 24.25 -15.60 -27.86
CA ILE A 103 24.02 -15.59 -29.30
C ILE A 103 24.88 -14.52 -29.99
N LEU A 104 24.97 -13.32 -29.42
CA LEU A 104 25.81 -12.24 -29.95
C LEU A 104 27.29 -12.64 -30.01
N LEU A 105 27.80 -13.29 -28.95
CA LEU A 105 29.19 -13.76 -28.91
C LEU A 105 29.47 -14.86 -29.95
N ALA A 106 28.48 -15.74 -30.20
CA ALA A 106 28.59 -16.79 -31.20
C ALA A 106 28.37 -16.26 -32.64
N SER A 107 27.63 -15.17 -32.81
CA SER A 107 27.25 -14.60 -34.10
C SER A 107 27.23 -13.07 -34.04
N PRO A 108 28.41 -12.41 -34.16
CA PRO A 108 28.54 -10.96 -34.02
C PRO A 108 27.70 -10.14 -35.00
N ASP A 109 27.37 -10.69 -36.17
CA ASP A 109 26.52 -10.05 -37.18
C ASP A 109 25.10 -9.75 -36.68
N LEU A 110 24.68 -10.40 -35.57
CA LEU A 110 23.41 -10.14 -34.88
C LEU A 110 23.50 -8.98 -33.88
N ALA A 111 24.56 -8.17 -33.88
CA ALA A 111 24.67 -6.98 -33.02
C ALA A 111 23.45 -6.03 -33.13
N PRO A 112 22.90 -5.72 -34.33
CA PRO A 112 21.71 -4.88 -34.43
C PRO A 112 20.48 -5.48 -33.72
N PHE A 113 20.36 -6.80 -33.73
CA PHE A 113 19.31 -7.52 -33.03
C PHE A 113 19.46 -7.37 -31.51
N PHE A 114 20.67 -7.58 -30.98
CA PHE A 114 20.92 -7.44 -29.55
C PHE A 114 20.64 -6.02 -29.07
N ILE A 115 21.06 -5.01 -29.84
CA ILE A 115 20.78 -3.60 -29.56
C ILE A 115 19.25 -3.36 -29.49
N ALA A 116 18.48 -3.92 -30.41
CA ALA A 116 17.02 -3.80 -30.38
C ALA A 116 16.42 -4.39 -29.08
N MET A 117 16.93 -5.53 -28.61
CA MET A 117 16.50 -6.12 -27.34
C MET A 117 16.83 -5.24 -26.14
N VAL A 118 18.04 -4.66 -26.11
CA VAL A 118 18.43 -3.72 -25.06
C VAL A 118 17.53 -2.49 -25.05
N VAL A 119 17.14 -1.96 -26.21
CA VAL A 119 16.19 -0.83 -26.31
C VAL A 119 14.83 -1.21 -25.74
N VAL A 120 14.29 -2.38 -26.11
CA VAL A 120 13.01 -2.88 -25.60
C VAL A 120 13.07 -3.10 -24.08
N LEU A 121 14.18 -3.66 -23.58
CA LEU A 121 14.44 -3.82 -22.15
C LEU A 121 14.49 -2.46 -21.43
N GLY A 122 15.09 -1.45 -22.04
CA GLY A 122 15.10 -0.08 -21.52
C GLY A 122 13.68 0.50 -21.37
N ILE A 123 12.84 0.35 -22.39
CA ILE A 123 11.43 0.76 -22.34
C ILE A 123 10.68 0.01 -21.23
N PHE A 124 10.89 -1.31 -21.13
CA PHE A 124 10.33 -2.13 -20.06
C PHE A 124 10.78 -1.64 -18.67
N GLY A 125 12.05 -1.26 -18.52
CA GLY A 125 12.63 -0.67 -17.31
C GLY A 125 11.97 0.64 -16.89
N ILE A 126 11.59 1.49 -17.84
CA ILE A 126 10.84 2.73 -17.57
C ILE A 126 9.47 2.40 -16.95
N PHE A 127 8.71 1.47 -17.55
CA PHE A 127 7.43 1.04 -17.00
C PHE A 127 7.57 0.40 -15.62
N TYR A 128 8.56 -0.49 -15.46
CA TYR A 128 8.89 -1.11 -14.19
C TYR A 128 9.12 -0.05 -13.10
N TYR A 129 9.90 0.99 -13.41
CA TYR A 129 10.17 2.08 -12.49
C TYR A 129 8.90 2.87 -12.14
N ILE A 130 8.14 3.31 -13.15
CA ILE A 130 6.92 4.12 -12.95
C ILE A 130 5.92 3.35 -12.08
N GLU A 131 5.68 2.07 -12.35
CA GLU A 131 4.66 1.29 -11.66
C GLU A 131 5.10 0.92 -10.23
N ASN A 132 6.32 0.43 -10.06
CA ASN A 132 6.79 -0.04 -8.76
C ASN A 132 7.15 1.11 -7.80
N ARG A 133 7.45 2.31 -8.31
CA ARG A 133 7.84 3.48 -7.48
C ARG A 133 6.77 4.56 -7.45
N ILE A 134 6.30 5.03 -8.61
CA ILE A 134 5.41 6.20 -8.68
C ILE A 134 3.98 5.80 -8.36
N PHE A 135 3.44 4.80 -9.07
CA PHE A 135 2.03 4.40 -8.88
C PHE A 135 1.81 3.63 -7.59
N LYS A 136 2.74 2.77 -7.17
CA LYS A 136 2.69 2.13 -5.86
C LYS A 136 2.41 3.14 -4.74
N LYS A 137 3.24 4.18 -4.62
CA LYS A 137 3.08 5.22 -3.59
C LYS A 137 1.78 6.02 -3.73
N LYS A 138 1.36 6.31 -4.97
CA LYS A 138 0.14 7.10 -5.21
C LYS A 138 -1.15 6.32 -4.96
N LEU A 139 -1.11 4.99 -5.05
CA LEU A 139 -2.30 4.14 -5.11
C LEU A 139 -2.41 3.15 -3.96
N GLU A 140 -1.46 3.15 -3.02
CA GLU A 140 -1.44 2.22 -1.88
C GLU A 140 -2.63 2.34 -0.93
N THR A 141 -3.17 3.54 -0.75
CA THR A 141 -4.30 3.83 0.17
C THR A 141 -5.67 3.92 -0.52
N THR A 142 -5.75 3.64 -1.83
CA THR A 142 -6.99 3.83 -2.60
C THR A 142 -7.40 2.53 -3.27
N LEU A 143 -8.68 2.14 -3.17
CA LEU A 143 -9.21 0.96 -3.88
C LEU A 143 -10.11 1.35 -5.04
N SER A 144 -10.03 0.59 -6.13
CA SER A 144 -10.96 0.66 -7.24
C SER A 144 -11.18 -0.72 -7.87
N LYS A 145 -12.40 -0.97 -8.36
CA LYS A 145 -12.71 -2.17 -9.16
C LYS A 145 -11.82 -2.29 -10.41
N LYS A 146 -11.31 -1.16 -10.89
CA LYS A 146 -10.41 -1.09 -12.06
C LYS A 146 -8.98 -1.53 -11.78
N ASP A 147 -8.59 -1.69 -10.53
CA ASP A 147 -7.25 -2.19 -10.18
C ASP A 147 -6.97 -3.58 -10.74
N LYS A 148 -7.99 -4.44 -10.79
CA LYS A 148 -7.90 -5.77 -11.41
C LYS A 148 -7.63 -5.67 -12.92
N TRP A 149 -8.34 -4.78 -13.61
CA TRP A 149 -8.18 -4.55 -15.05
C TRP A 149 -6.81 -3.95 -15.37
N ILE A 150 -6.35 -3.01 -14.54
CA ILE A 150 -5.02 -2.44 -14.66
C ILE A 150 -3.94 -3.51 -14.45
N SER A 151 -4.08 -4.33 -13.40
CA SER A 151 -3.15 -5.44 -13.17
C SER A 151 -3.13 -6.45 -14.32
N LEU A 152 -4.30 -6.79 -14.88
CA LEU A 152 -4.39 -7.71 -16.02
C LEU A 152 -3.67 -7.16 -17.25
N LEU A 153 -3.87 -5.87 -17.53
CA LEU A 153 -3.24 -5.20 -18.66
C LEU A 153 -1.72 -5.07 -18.48
N ILE A 154 -1.23 -4.85 -17.25
CA ILE A 154 0.21 -4.91 -16.92
C ILE A 154 0.78 -6.31 -17.16
N ILE A 155 0.08 -7.37 -16.71
CA ILE A 155 0.51 -8.76 -16.93
C ILE A 155 0.57 -9.07 -18.43
N LEU A 156 -0.47 -8.71 -19.18
CA LEU A 156 -0.52 -8.94 -20.62
C LEU A 156 0.62 -8.21 -21.33
N ARG A 157 0.87 -6.94 -20.97
CA ARG A 157 1.99 -6.18 -21.52
C ARG A 157 3.32 -6.85 -21.18
N ASN A 158 3.55 -7.26 -19.93
CA ASN A 158 4.79 -7.92 -19.55
C ASN A 158 5.00 -9.23 -20.32
N LEU A 159 3.94 -10.00 -20.54
CA LEU A 159 3.99 -11.21 -21.36
C LEU A 159 4.41 -10.89 -22.80
N VAL A 160 3.82 -9.84 -23.38
CA VAL A 160 4.15 -9.37 -24.72
C VAL A 160 5.62 -8.93 -24.83
N PHE A 161 6.14 -8.21 -23.83
CA PHE A 161 7.57 -7.89 -23.73
C PHE A 161 8.44 -9.15 -23.64
N LEU A 162 8.04 -10.12 -22.81
CA LEU A 162 8.79 -11.36 -22.62
C LEU A 162 8.90 -12.17 -23.92
N LEU A 163 7.79 -12.28 -24.66
CA LEU A 163 7.75 -12.96 -25.95
C LEU A 163 8.63 -12.27 -27.00
N ASN A 164 8.85 -10.96 -26.88
CA ASN A 164 9.75 -10.24 -27.77
C ASN A 164 11.21 -10.65 -27.59
N PHE A 165 11.64 -11.01 -26.37
CA PHE A 165 13.02 -11.43 -26.08
C PHE A 165 13.36 -12.86 -26.52
N ILE A 166 12.39 -13.60 -27.06
CA ILE A 166 12.65 -14.97 -27.53
C ILE A 166 12.99 -14.92 -29.03
N PRO A 167 14.17 -15.41 -29.45
CA PRO A 167 14.54 -15.47 -30.87
C PRO A 167 13.52 -16.32 -31.65
N TYR A 168 13.31 -15.99 -32.93
CA TYR A 168 12.32 -16.59 -33.85
C TYR A 168 10.84 -16.27 -33.56
N ILE A 169 10.47 -15.76 -32.38
CA ILE A 169 9.09 -15.36 -32.03
C ILE A 169 8.81 -13.87 -32.32
N GLN A 170 9.85 -13.09 -32.68
CA GLN A 170 9.80 -11.64 -32.82
C GLN A 170 8.88 -11.08 -33.92
N ILE A 171 8.39 -11.88 -34.87
CA ILE A 171 7.35 -11.42 -35.81
C ILE A 171 6.11 -10.95 -35.02
N LEU A 172 5.83 -11.58 -33.87
CA LEU A 172 4.81 -11.14 -32.92
C LEU A 172 5.25 -9.93 -32.09
N GLY A 173 6.55 -9.78 -31.86
CA GLY A 173 7.17 -8.65 -31.14
C GLY A 173 7.17 -7.33 -31.91
N GLY A 174 7.30 -7.35 -33.24
CA GLY A 174 7.10 -6.17 -34.08
C GLY A 174 5.65 -5.70 -34.06
N LEU A 175 4.70 -6.64 -34.09
CA LEU A 175 3.27 -6.37 -33.89
C LEU A 175 2.96 -5.89 -32.46
N ALA A 176 3.70 -6.35 -31.46
CA ALA A 176 3.58 -5.91 -30.08
C ALA A 176 3.91 -4.43 -29.86
N LEU A 177 4.86 -3.85 -30.60
CA LEU A 177 5.10 -2.41 -30.56
C LEU A 177 3.94 -1.61 -31.19
N ILE A 178 3.27 -2.19 -32.20
CA ILE A 178 2.16 -1.55 -32.91
C ILE A 178 0.84 -1.68 -32.12
N PHE A 179 0.57 -2.85 -31.53
CA PHE A 179 -0.67 -3.13 -30.77
C PHE A 179 -0.52 -2.94 -29.25
N GLY A 180 0.67 -3.16 -28.70
CA GLY A 180 1.01 -3.01 -27.28
C GLY A 180 1.78 -1.72 -26.95
N GLY A 181 2.01 -0.84 -27.92
CA GLY A 181 2.65 0.48 -27.74
C GLY A 181 1.63 1.60 -27.49
N ILE A 182 1.44 2.49 -28.46
CA ILE A 182 0.54 3.67 -28.32
C ILE A 182 -0.90 3.27 -27.94
N PRO A 183 -1.54 2.24 -28.56
CA PRO A 183 -2.88 1.83 -28.15
C PRO A 183 -2.95 1.36 -26.70
N TYR A 184 -1.95 0.61 -26.23
CA TYR A 184 -1.84 0.22 -24.82
C TYR A 184 -1.74 1.45 -23.92
N LEU A 185 -0.88 2.42 -24.26
CA LEU A 185 -0.72 3.64 -23.48
C LEU A 185 -2.03 4.43 -23.38
N ILE A 186 -2.79 4.50 -24.48
CA ILE A 186 -4.10 5.15 -24.52
C ILE A 186 -5.07 4.43 -23.56
N ILE A 187 -5.21 3.10 -23.69
CA ILE A 187 -6.10 2.29 -22.85
C ILE A 187 -5.69 2.41 -21.37
N TYR A 188 -4.40 2.32 -21.09
CA TYR A 188 -3.84 2.44 -19.75
C TYR A 188 -4.12 3.81 -19.13
N PHE A 189 -3.93 4.89 -19.90
CA PHE A 189 -4.24 6.25 -19.47
C PHE A 189 -5.73 6.43 -19.17
N PHE A 190 -6.61 5.94 -20.04
CA PHE A 190 -8.05 6.00 -19.80
C PHE A 190 -8.47 5.19 -18.57
N LEU A 191 -7.90 4.00 -18.37
CA LEU A 191 -8.16 3.18 -17.18
C LEU A 191 -7.72 3.87 -15.89
N LEU A 192 -6.52 4.47 -15.87
CA LEU A 192 -6.04 5.26 -14.72
C LEU A 192 -6.92 6.49 -14.46
N ARG A 193 -7.38 7.18 -15.52
CA ARG A 193 -8.29 8.33 -15.40
C ARG A 193 -9.66 7.92 -14.88
N TYR A 194 -10.21 6.81 -15.38
CA TYR A 194 -11.51 6.31 -14.97
C TYR A 194 -11.47 5.76 -13.54
N ARG A 195 -10.39 5.07 -13.17
CA ARG A 195 -10.12 4.62 -11.80
C ARG A 195 -10.28 5.77 -10.80
N ARG A 196 -9.73 6.95 -11.10
CA ARG A 196 -9.82 8.14 -10.23
C ARG A 196 -11.28 8.48 -9.87
N LYS A 197 -12.21 8.31 -10.80
CA LYS A 197 -13.64 8.60 -10.59
C LYS A 197 -14.36 7.59 -9.70
N GLU A 198 -13.89 6.35 -9.67
CA GLU A 198 -14.47 5.24 -8.88
C GLU A 198 -13.65 4.92 -7.63
N THR A 199 -12.88 5.89 -7.15
CA THR A 199 -12.02 5.67 -5.98
C THR A 199 -12.86 5.75 -4.72
N TYR A 200 -12.85 4.67 -3.94
CA TYR A 200 -13.36 4.70 -2.56
C TYR A 200 -12.21 5.20 -1.68
N ALA A 201 -12.28 6.47 -1.27
CA ALA A 201 -11.33 7.02 -0.31
C ALA A 201 -11.64 6.48 1.09
N SER A 202 -10.61 6.22 1.89
CA SER A 202 -10.73 6.08 3.35
C SER A 202 -11.06 7.43 3.97
#